data_AF-A0A848VBW1-F1
#
_entry.id   AF-A0A848VBW1-F1
#
_cell.length_a   1.000
_cell.length_b   1.000
_cell.length_c   1.000
_cell.angle_alpha   90.00
_cell.angle_beta   90.00
_cell.angle_gamma   90.00
#
_symmetry.space_group_name_H-M   'P 1'
#
loop_
_entity.id
_entity.type
_entity.pdbx_description
1 polymer ?
#
loop_
_entity_poly.entity_id
_entity_poly.type
_entity_poly.pdbx_seq_one_letter_code
_entity_poly.pdbx_strand_id
1 'polypeptide(L)' 'MQRIAGFLVLFFAIATSNADEQTEQKVREAMDSDVRNAAETARDRNRRPVETLAFFGLKDDMRVLELLPGGG' A
#
# COMPACT_ATOMS: atom_id res chain seq x y z
N MET A 1 -17.89 17.20 49.94
CA MET A 1 -17.78 17.99 48.70
C MET A 1 -16.64 17.40 47.87
N GLN A 2 -16.95 16.65 46.81
CA GLN A 2 -15.98 15.92 45.97
C GLN A 2 -15.17 16.90 45.12
N ARG A 3 -13.84 16.85 45.24
CA ARG A 3 -12.91 17.58 44.37
C ARG A 3 -12.78 16.77 43.08
N ILE A 4 -13.41 17.26 42.01
CA ILE A 4 -13.30 16.67 40.67
C ILE A 4 -11.87 16.92 40.17
N ALA A 5 -11.01 15.91 40.24
CA ALA A 5 -9.72 15.91 39.58
C ALA A 5 -9.97 15.68 38.09
N GLY A 6 -9.79 16.73 37.28
CA GLY A 6 -9.94 16.66 35.83
C GLY A 6 -8.86 15.79 35.21
N PHE A 7 -9.28 14.71 34.53
CA PHE A 7 -8.43 13.91 33.66
C PHE A 7 -8.31 14.62 32.31
N LEU A 8 -7.11 15.09 31.95
CA LEU A 8 -6.82 15.58 30.61
C LEU A 8 -6.48 14.37 29.73
N VAL A 9 -7.41 13.95 28.87
CA VAL A 9 -7.16 12.90 27.87
C VAL A 9 -6.52 13.56 26.65
N LEU A 10 -5.23 13.30 26.44
CA LEU A 10 -4.52 13.71 25.22
C LEU A 10 -4.83 12.71 24.10
N PHE A 11 -5.66 13.11 23.14
CA PHE A 11 -5.89 12.33 21.91
C PHE A 11 -4.70 12.54 20.96
N PHE A 12 -3.89 11.51 20.78
CA PHE A 12 -2.87 11.47 19.74
C PHE A 12 -3.54 11.07 18.41
N ALA A 13 -3.67 12.00 17.47
CA ALA A 13 -4.15 11.70 16.14
C ALA A 13 -3.06 10.93 15.38
N ILE A 14 -3.29 9.64 15.12
CA ILE A 14 -2.45 8.86 14.21
C ILE A 14 -2.78 9.33 12.79
N ALA A 15 -1.87 10.06 12.16
CA ALA A 15 -1.99 10.42 10.75
C ALA A 15 -1.70 9.17 9.91
N THR A 16 -2.76 8.56 9.37
CA THR A 16 -2.62 7.55 8.31
C THR A 16 -2.25 8.26 7.01
N SER A 17 -1.26 7.74 6.31
CA SER A 17 -0.76 8.31 5.06
C SER A 17 -1.77 8.04 3.93
N ASN A 18 -2.40 9.09 3.38
CA ASN A 18 -3.30 8.98 2.21
C ASN A 18 -2.55 8.63 0.92
N ALA A 19 -1.23 8.82 0.88
CA ALA A 19 -0.39 8.54 -0.29
C ALA A 19 -0.28 7.03 -0.57
N ASP A 20 -0.35 6.21 0.49
CA ASP A 20 -0.25 4.76 0.36
C ASP A 20 -1.53 4.19 -0.27
N GLU A 21 -2.71 4.70 0.12
CA GLU A 21 -4.00 4.27 -0.43
C GLU A 21 -4.15 4.61 -1.93
N GLN A 22 -3.74 5.82 -2.34
CA GLN A 22 -3.73 6.19 -3.76
C GLN A 22 -2.76 5.34 -4.58
N THR A 23 -1.60 5.00 -4.01
CA THR A 23 -0.64 4.13 -4.69
C THR A 23 -1.18 2.71 -4.82
N GLU A 24 -1.79 2.15 -3.77
CA GLU A 24 -2.46 0.84 -3.84
C GLU A 24 -3.57 0.81 -4.89
N GLN A 25 -4.37 1.88 -5.01
CA GLN A 25 -5.41 1.98 -6.02
C GLN A 25 -4.82 1.95 -7.44
N LYS A 26 -3.74 2.70 -7.69
CA LYS A 26 -3.01 2.64 -8.98
C LYS A 26 -2.47 1.25 -9.28
N VAL A 27 -1.99 0.53 -8.26
CA VAL A 27 -1.54 -0.87 -8.41
C VAL A 27 -2.71 -1.77 -8.80
N ARG A 28 -3.89 -1.62 -8.18
CA ARG A 28 -5.11 -2.38 -8.55
C ARG A 28 -5.54 -2.11 -9.98
N GLU A 29 -5.55 -0.86 -10.40
CA GLU A 29 -5.86 -0.47 -11.78
C GLU A 29 -4.86 -1.08 -12.79
N ALA A 30 -3.57 -1.11 -12.45
CA ALA A 30 -2.56 -1.77 -13.27
C ALA A 30 -2.75 -3.29 -13.33
N MET A 31 -3.19 -3.91 -12.22
CA MET A 31 -3.51 -5.33 -12.19
C MET A 31 -4.70 -5.70 -13.06
N ASP A 32 -5.68 -4.81 -13.21
CA ASP A 32 -6.89 -4.99 -14.02
C ASP A 32 -6.70 -4.57 -15.49
N SER A 33 -5.49 -4.20 -15.90
CA SER A 33 -5.22 -3.71 -17.26
C SER A 33 -5.37 -4.79 -18.33
N ASP A 34 -6.08 -4.47 -19.42
CA ASP A 34 -6.30 -5.33 -20.59
C ASP A 34 -5.03 -5.76 -21.32
N VAL A 35 -3.87 -5.12 -21.06
CA VAL A 35 -2.59 -5.52 -21.64
C VAL A 35 -2.04 -6.82 -21.04
N ARG A 36 -2.58 -7.24 -19.89
CA ARG A 36 -2.14 -8.45 -19.20
C ARG A 36 -2.82 -9.68 -19.79
N ASN A 37 -2.05 -10.74 -20.02
CA ASN A 37 -2.57 -12.03 -20.46
C ASN A 37 -2.93 -12.95 -19.27
N ALA A 38 -3.67 -14.02 -19.55
CA ALA A 38 -4.15 -14.95 -18.53
C ALA A 38 -3.01 -15.61 -17.71
N ALA A 39 -1.84 -15.87 -18.32
CA ALA A 39 -0.71 -16.43 -17.61
C ALA A 39 -0.09 -15.42 -16.63
N GLU A 40 -0.10 -14.13 -16.97
CA GLU A 40 0.36 -13.06 -16.08
C GLU A 40 -0.56 -12.91 -14.87
N THR A 41 -1.88 -12.86 -15.07
CA THR A 41 -2.87 -12.77 -14.00
C THR A 41 -2.85 -13.99 -13.08
N ALA A 42 -2.64 -15.20 -13.62
CA ALA A 42 -2.58 -16.42 -12.81
C ALA A 42 -1.45 -16.40 -11.76
N ARG A 43 -0.39 -15.60 -11.95
CA ARG A 43 0.72 -15.46 -11.00
C ARG A 43 0.37 -14.60 -9.77
N ASP A 44 -0.68 -13.78 -9.84
CA ASP A 44 -1.02 -12.81 -8.79
C ASP A 44 -1.30 -13.47 -7.44
N ARG A 45 -1.92 -14.66 -7.44
CA ARG A 45 -2.14 -15.46 -6.23
C ARG A 45 -0.86 -15.68 -5.42
N ASN A 46 0.26 -15.91 -6.11
CA ASN A 46 1.53 -16.22 -5.46
C ASN A 46 2.36 -14.95 -5.22
N ARG A 47 2.15 -13.88 -6.01
CA ARG A 47 2.97 -12.65 -5.98
C ARG A 47 2.38 -11.56 -5.08
N ARG A 48 1.06 -11.56 -4.91
CA ARG A 48 0.31 -10.63 -4.07
C ARG A 48 0.73 -9.16 -4.32
N PRO A 49 0.55 -8.63 -5.54
CA PRO A 49 1.21 -7.39 -5.95
C PRO A 49 0.90 -6.20 -5.04
N VAL A 50 -0.37 -6.03 -4.65
CA VAL A 50 -0.79 -4.94 -3.75
C VAL A 50 -0.10 -5.06 -2.40
N GLU A 51 -0.19 -6.22 -1.75
CA GLU A 51 0.35 -6.39 -0.39
C GLU A 51 1.87 -6.37 -0.38
N THR A 52 2.52 -6.95 -1.39
CA THR A 52 3.97 -6.95 -1.53
C THR A 52 4.50 -5.53 -1.73
N LEU A 53 3.90 -4.75 -2.63
CA LEU A 53 4.35 -3.37 -2.89
C LEU A 53 4.02 -2.43 -1.72
N ALA A 54 2.90 -2.63 -1.03
CA ALA A 54 2.57 -1.93 0.20
C ALA A 54 3.57 -2.26 1.32
N PHE A 55 3.97 -3.53 1.46
CA PHE A 55 5.01 -3.94 2.41
C PHE A 55 6.36 -3.26 2.12
N PHE A 56 6.73 -3.10 0.85
CA PHE A 56 7.92 -2.34 0.45
C PHE A 56 7.77 -0.82 0.61
N GLY A 57 6.56 -0.32 0.92
CA GLY A 57 6.29 1.11 1.06
C GLY A 57 6.43 1.87 -0.25
N LEU A 58 6.11 1.23 -1.39
CA LEU A 58 6.15 1.87 -2.70
C LEU A 58 5.23 3.11 -2.71
N LYS A 59 5.74 4.22 -3.25
CA LYS A 59 4.97 5.44 -3.52
C LYS A 59 5.05 5.79 -5.00
N ASP A 60 4.05 6.51 -5.49
CA ASP A 60 3.88 6.83 -6.89
C ASP A 60 4.97 7.74 -7.50
N ASP A 61 5.74 8.45 -6.66
CA ASP A 61 6.85 9.32 -7.05
C ASP A 61 8.23 8.64 -6.99
N MET A 62 8.30 7.40 -6.51
CA MET A 62 9.54 6.64 -6.43
C MET A 62 10.04 6.19 -7.80
N ARG A 63 11.37 6.07 -7.93
CA ARG A 63 12.00 5.41 -9.07
C ARG A 63 12.57 4.07 -8.64
N VAL A 64 12.16 3.01 -9.33
CA VAL A 64 12.58 1.63 -9.04
C VAL A 64 13.64 1.20 -10.05
N LEU A 65 14.70 0.56 -9.56
CA LEU A 65 15.72 -0.11 -10.38
C LEU A 65 15.66 -1.61 -10.13
N GLU A 66 15.42 -2.40 -11.17
CA GLU A 66 15.50 -3.85 -11.13
C GLU A 66 16.87 -4.31 -11.65
N LEU A 67 17.67 -4.93 -10.79
CA LEU A 67 19.03 -5.38 -11.17
C LEU A 67 19.04 -6.77 -11.83
N LEU A 68 18.13 -7.64 -11.41
CA LEU A 68 18.07 -9.05 -11.84
C LEU A 68 16.61 -9.43 -12.12
N PRO A 69 16.11 -9.24 -13.35
CA PRO A 69 14.72 -9.51 -13.66
C PRO A 69 14.42 -11.01 -13.72
N GLY A 70 13.57 -11.48 -12.81
CA GLY A 70 13.13 -12.88 -12.69
C GLY A 70 11.93 -13.24 -13.58
N GLY A 71 11.73 -12.51 -14.69
CA GLY A 71 10.53 -12.62 -15.54
C GLY A 71 9.37 -11.72 -15.11
N GLY A 72 9.69 -10.69 -14.31
CA GLY A 72 8.78 -9.70 -13.71
C GLY A 72 7.73 -10.40 -12.88
#